data_AF-A0AA85AW99-F1
#
_entry.id   AF-A0AA85AW99-F1
#
_cell.length_a   1.000
_cell.length_b   1.000
_cell.length_c   1.000
_cell.angle_alpha   90.00
_cell.angle_beta   90.00
_cell.angle_gamma   90.00
#
_symmetry.space_group_name_H-M   'P 1'
#
loop_
_entity.id
_entity.type
_entity.pdbx_description
1 polymer ?
#
loop_
_entity_poly.entity_id
_entity_poly.type
_entity_poly.pdbx_seq_one_letter_code
_entity_poly.pdbx_strand_id
1 'polypeptide(L)'
;MSTKVFSNLMVDPLPSTSQTQPSKPFSVNIRDSFEKIMRPRHLTSWNQVEEAIDLLQKMTYTHYVVRESKLNKEEPGLHYHYVVYVCTFGHKRKPEGTGQRVKGSKFTGCKSMFRIRYEHNRYIIPASKTVHNHPCDREYLTNDPWSRKLRQDQLQVLTPMITVGSEPNEIIKYVDETFNKTITFNDYKNLRHKVAKSCRIQKDGLTKVDCLTALWMSRCQSNFQSMLY
;
A
#
# COMPACT_ATOMS: atom_id res chain seq x y z
N MET A 1 -24.11 -78.24 28.02
CA MET A 1 -24.52 -77.58 26.75
C MET A 1 -24.56 -76.07 26.97
N SER A 2 -23.52 -75.35 26.58
CA SER A 2 -23.49 -73.88 26.52
C SER A 2 -22.59 -73.48 25.37
N THR A 3 -23.18 -73.22 24.21
CA THR A 3 -22.50 -72.66 23.04
C THR A 3 -22.72 -71.16 23.03
N LYS A 4 -21.62 -70.41 23.14
CA LYS A 4 -21.56 -68.95 23.00
C LYS A 4 -21.88 -68.56 21.55
N VAL A 5 -22.84 -67.67 21.36
CA VAL A 5 -23.11 -66.99 20.09
C VAL A 5 -22.21 -65.76 20.02
N PHE A 6 -21.27 -65.73 19.08
CA PHE A 6 -20.53 -64.54 18.68
C PHE A 6 -21.35 -63.78 17.63
N SER A 7 -21.85 -62.59 17.99
CA SER A 7 -22.50 -61.66 17.07
C SER A 7 -21.46 -60.76 16.40
N ASN A 8 -21.46 -60.77 15.07
CA ASN A 8 -20.63 -59.94 14.20
C ASN A 8 -20.82 -58.44 14.46
N LEU A 9 -19.72 -57.71 14.64
CA LEU A 9 -19.67 -56.26 14.64
C LEU A 9 -19.83 -55.72 13.21
N MET A 10 -20.94 -55.03 12.94
CA MET A 10 -21.08 -54.14 11.81
C MET A 10 -20.20 -52.89 12.06
N VAL A 11 -19.25 -52.64 11.16
CA VAL A 11 -18.48 -51.39 11.15
C VAL A 11 -19.24 -50.42 10.24
N ASP A 12 -19.84 -49.39 10.85
CA ASP A 12 -20.50 -48.32 10.11
C ASP A 12 -19.47 -47.53 9.26
N PRO A 13 -19.80 -47.14 8.02
CA PRO A 13 -18.91 -46.32 7.20
C PRO A 13 -18.78 -44.90 7.79
N LEU A 14 -17.52 -44.48 7.97
CA LEU A 14 -17.10 -43.14 8.36
C LEU A 14 -17.79 -42.04 7.52
N PRO A 15 -18.33 -40.96 8.14
CA PRO A 15 -18.97 -39.89 7.38
C PRO A 15 -17.91 -39.13 6.57
N SER A 16 -18.05 -39.21 5.25
CA SER A 16 -17.22 -38.51 4.27
C SER A 16 -17.22 -37.02 4.56
N THR A 17 -16.02 -36.48 4.79
CA THR A 17 -15.77 -35.08 5.09
C THR A 17 -16.37 -34.17 4.02
N SER A 18 -17.15 -33.22 4.52
CA SER A 18 -17.82 -32.11 3.86
C SER A 18 -17.19 -31.63 2.56
N GLN A 19 -17.92 -31.80 1.46
CA GLN A 19 -17.71 -31.06 0.23
C GLN A 19 -17.91 -29.56 0.53
N THR A 20 -16.82 -28.80 0.62
CA THR A 20 -16.88 -27.34 0.67
C THR A 20 -17.40 -26.87 -0.68
N GLN A 21 -18.64 -26.35 -0.71
CA GLN A 21 -19.17 -25.68 -1.88
C GLN A 21 -18.20 -24.56 -2.31
N PRO A 22 -17.93 -24.37 -3.62
CA PRO A 22 -17.11 -23.26 -4.08
C PRO A 22 -17.83 -21.96 -3.72
N SER A 23 -17.30 -21.25 -2.72
CA SER A 23 -17.78 -19.94 -2.31
C SER A 23 -17.87 -19.05 -3.56
N LYS A 24 -19.05 -18.46 -3.80
CA LYS A 24 -19.28 -17.47 -4.86
C LYS A 24 -18.11 -16.48 -4.90
N PRO A 25 -17.48 -16.25 -6.06
CA PRO A 25 -16.32 -15.37 -6.14
C PRO A 25 -16.73 -13.97 -5.69
N PHE A 26 -16.01 -13.44 -4.72
CA PHE A 26 -16.20 -12.09 -4.19
C PHE A 26 -16.12 -11.10 -5.35
N SER A 27 -17.15 -10.27 -5.55
CA SER A 27 -17.23 -9.32 -6.68
C SER A 27 -17.75 -7.97 -6.20
N VAL A 28 -16.93 -6.92 -6.35
CA VAL A 28 -17.30 -5.54 -6.02
C VAL A 28 -17.24 -4.68 -7.27
N ASN A 29 -18.30 -3.95 -7.56
CA ASN A 29 -18.36 -3.04 -8.70
C ASN A 29 -18.28 -1.59 -8.23
N ILE A 30 -17.24 -0.87 -8.64
CA ILE A 30 -17.03 0.54 -8.28
C ILE A 30 -17.55 1.52 -9.35
N ARG A 31 -18.37 1.06 -10.29
CA ARG A 31 -18.81 1.84 -11.47
C ARG A 31 -19.43 3.18 -11.09
N ASP A 32 -20.32 3.20 -10.10
CA ASP A 32 -21.05 4.42 -9.76
C ASP A 32 -20.10 5.49 -9.19
N SER A 33 -19.19 5.10 -8.29
CA SER A 33 -18.15 5.98 -7.77
C SER A 33 -17.20 6.43 -8.90
N PHE A 34 -16.86 5.52 -9.81
CA PHE A 34 -15.99 5.81 -10.95
C PHE A 34 -16.63 6.85 -11.87
N GLU A 35 -17.88 6.66 -12.28
CA GLU A 35 -18.59 7.59 -13.15
C GLU A 35 -18.79 8.93 -12.45
N LYS A 36 -19.19 8.94 -11.17
CA LYS A 36 -19.36 10.17 -10.37
C LYS A 36 -18.07 10.99 -10.26
N ILE A 37 -16.92 10.33 -10.15
CA ILE A 37 -15.63 11.01 -9.98
C ILE A 37 -15.06 11.40 -11.36
N MET A 38 -15.05 10.50 -12.32
CA MET A 38 -14.30 10.70 -13.55
C MET A 38 -15.08 11.44 -14.65
N ARG A 39 -16.39 11.23 -14.79
CA ARG A 39 -17.16 11.83 -15.91
C ARG A 39 -17.43 13.33 -15.79
N PRO A 40 -17.77 13.90 -14.62
CA PRO A 40 -18.06 15.33 -14.52
C PRO A 40 -16.82 16.21 -14.68
N ARG A 41 -15.62 15.64 -14.52
CA ARG A 41 -14.37 16.38 -14.56
C ARG A 41 -13.95 16.62 -16.01
N HIS A 42 -13.86 17.88 -16.41
CA HIS A 42 -13.14 18.27 -17.61
C HIS A 42 -11.65 18.20 -17.32
N LEU A 43 -11.06 17.02 -17.55
CA LEU A 43 -9.65 16.76 -17.30
C LEU A 43 -8.82 17.37 -18.44
N THR A 44 -8.43 18.64 -18.32
CA THR A 44 -7.60 19.34 -19.32
C THR A 44 -6.12 19.28 -18.98
N SER A 45 -5.77 19.15 -17.70
CA SER A 45 -4.38 19.03 -17.24
C SER A 45 -4.12 17.68 -16.59
N TRP A 46 -2.84 17.29 -16.55
CA TRP A 46 -2.44 16.04 -15.90
C TRP A 46 -2.65 16.07 -14.39
N ASN A 47 -2.44 17.22 -13.74
CA ASN A 47 -2.68 17.38 -12.30
C ASN A 47 -4.14 17.05 -11.93
N GLN A 48 -5.11 17.47 -12.75
CA GLN A 48 -6.52 17.13 -12.54
C GLN A 48 -6.77 15.62 -12.67
N VAL A 49 -6.06 14.94 -13.57
CA VAL A 49 -6.12 13.49 -13.72
C VAL A 49 -5.60 12.81 -12.46
N GLU A 50 -4.44 13.24 -11.95
CA GLU A 50 -3.86 12.71 -10.71
C GLU A 50 -4.80 12.91 -9.51
N GLU A 51 -5.36 14.11 -9.34
CA GLU A 51 -6.32 14.40 -8.28
C GLU A 51 -7.59 13.54 -8.37
N ALA A 52 -8.11 13.34 -9.59
CA ALA A 52 -9.29 12.50 -9.81
C ALA A 52 -9.01 11.03 -9.48
N ILE A 53 -7.83 10.53 -9.84
CA ILE A 53 -7.38 9.18 -9.53
C ILE A 53 -7.16 9.01 -8.02
N ASP A 54 -6.53 9.98 -7.36
CA ASP A 54 -6.36 9.98 -5.91
C ASP A 54 -7.69 9.97 -5.17
N LEU A 55 -8.65 10.78 -5.63
CA LEU A 55 -9.99 10.78 -5.05
C LEU A 55 -10.71 9.44 -5.28
N LEU A 56 -10.63 8.87 -6.48
CA LEU A 56 -11.22 7.56 -6.79
C LEU A 56 -10.69 6.49 -5.84
N GLN A 57 -9.37 6.42 -5.68
CA GLN A 57 -8.70 5.44 -4.84
C GLN A 57 -9.08 5.59 -3.36
N LYS A 58 -9.13 6.84 -2.87
CA LYS A 58 -9.58 7.14 -1.49
C LYS A 58 -11.03 6.76 -1.26
N MET A 59 -11.93 7.08 -2.19
CA MET A 59 -13.37 6.84 -2.03
C MET A 59 -13.78 5.38 -2.17
N THR A 60 -13.06 4.63 -3.01
CA THR A 60 -13.41 3.24 -3.33
C THR A 60 -12.54 2.22 -2.61
N TYR A 61 -11.58 2.67 -1.78
CA TYR A 61 -10.56 1.83 -1.17
C TYR A 61 -9.88 0.88 -2.18
N THR A 62 -9.62 1.39 -3.37
CA THR A 62 -8.88 0.69 -4.42
C THR A 62 -7.50 1.33 -4.60
N HIS A 63 -6.58 0.55 -5.15
CA HIS A 63 -5.27 1.05 -5.55
C HIS A 63 -4.98 0.62 -6.99
N TYR A 64 -4.75 1.62 -7.83
CA TYR A 64 -4.44 1.47 -9.25
C TYR A 64 -3.00 1.89 -9.51
N VAL A 65 -2.29 1.08 -10.29
CA VAL A 65 -0.91 1.36 -10.70
C VAL A 65 -0.84 1.46 -12.22
N VAL A 66 0.09 2.27 -12.69
CA VAL A 66 0.40 2.37 -14.12
C VAL A 66 1.00 1.05 -14.59
N ARG A 67 0.35 0.42 -15.58
CA ARG A 67 0.85 -0.78 -16.27
C ARG A 67 1.66 -0.39 -17.50
N GLU A 68 1.09 0.49 -18.31
CA GLU A 68 1.62 0.90 -19.61
C GLU A 68 1.38 2.39 -19.77
N SER A 69 2.36 3.09 -20.32
CA SER A 69 2.25 4.52 -20.61
C SER A 69 2.99 4.86 -21.90
N LYS A 70 2.49 5.86 -22.61
CA LYS A 70 3.18 6.48 -23.75
C LYS A 70 3.22 7.98 -23.48
N LEU A 71 4.43 8.49 -23.28
CA LEU A 71 4.67 9.93 -23.13
C LEU A 71 4.37 10.65 -24.43
N ASN A 72 3.92 11.90 -24.34
CA ASN A 72 3.86 12.78 -25.50
C ASN A 72 5.26 13.35 -25.75
N LYS A 73 5.84 13.06 -26.91
CA LYS A 73 7.16 13.59 -27.30
C LYS A 73 7.04 14.93 -28.03
N GLU A 74 5.88 15.21 -28.61
CA GLU A 74 5.65 16.34 -29.51
C GLU A 74 5.22 17.58 -28.74
N GLU A 75 4.47 17.41 -27.65
CA GLU A 75 4.07 18.49 -26.75
C GLU A 75 4.45 18.16 -25.30
N PRO A 76 5.59 18.65 -24.79
CA PRO A 76 6.04 18.40 -23.41
C PRO A 76 5.06 18.90 -22.34
N GLY A 77 4.16 19.84 -22.69
CA GLY A 77 3.08 20.29 -21.81
C GLY A 77 2.02 19.22 -21.55
N LEU A 78 1.97 18.16 -22.37
CA LEU A 78 1.09 17.01 -22.21
C LEU A 78 1.87 15.81 -21.70
N HIS A 79 1.65 15.45 -20.45
CA HIS A 79 2.42 14.39 -19.79
C HIS A 79 2.33 13.03 -20.50
N TYR A 80 1.13 12.61 -20.94
CA TYR A 80 0.92 11.30 -21.56
C TYR A 80 -0.03 11.36 -22.76
N HIS A 81 0.33 10.70 -23.86
CA HIS A 81 -0.61 10.40 -24.94
C HIS A 81 -1.63 9.34 -24.50
N TYR A 82 -1.17 8.30 -23.80
CA TYR A 82 -2.06 7.39 -23.08
C TYR A 82 -1.38 6.78 -21.88
N VAL A 83 -2.20 6.36 -20.91
CA VAL A 83 -1.78 5.58 -19.76
C VAL A 83 -2.83 4.52 -19.47
N VAL A 84 -2.40 3.35 -19.02
CA VAL A 84 -3.26 2.24 -18.60
C VAL A 84 -3.04 1.99 -17.13
N TYR A 85 -4.10 2.13 -16.35
CA TYR A 85 -4.15 1.82 -14.94
C TYR A 85 -4.73 0.43 -14.72
N VAL A 86 -4.10 -0.36 -13.86
CA VAL A 86 -4.58 -1.68 -13.44
C VAL A 86 -4.61 -1.76 -11.93
N CYS A 87 -5.56 -2.53 -11.39
CA CYS A 87 -5.59 -2.79 -9.97
C CYS A 87 -4.33 -3.54 -9.51
N THR A 88 -3.77 -3.14 -8.37
CA THR A 88 -2.56 -3.75 -7.81
C THR A 88 -2.69 -5.23 -7.50
N PHE A 89 -3.90 -5.70 -7.17
CA PHE A 89 -4.18 -7.12 -6.93
C PHE A 89 -4.27 -7.94 -8.22
N GLY A 90 -4.37 -7.29 -9.38
CA GLY A 90 -4.38 -7.93 -10.70
C GLY A 90 -3.01 -8.10 -11.34
N HIS A 91 -2.06 -7.24 -10.95
CA HIS A 91 -0.79 -7.13 -11.64
C HIS A 91 0.28 -8.04 -11.03
N LYS A 92 0.50 -9.22 -11.64
CA LYS A 92 1.69 -10.02 -11.36
C LYS A 92 2.89 -9.38 -12.06
N ARG A 93 3.88 -8.91 -11.31
CA ARG A 93 5.24 -8.77 -11.87
C ARG A 93 5.76 -10.17 -12.16
N LYS A 94 6.46 -10.36 -13.27
CA LYS A 94 7.04 -11.68 -13.64
C LYS A 94 7.74 -12.29 -12.42
N PRO A 95 7.46 -13.55 -12.04
CA PRO A 95 8.27 -14.23 -11.05
C PRO A 95 9.61 -14.59 -11.71
N GLU A 96 10.64 -13.78 -11.50
CA GLU A 96 12.03 -14.21 -11.71
C GLU A 96 12.64 -14.51 -10.34
N GLY A 97 12.78 -15.80 -10.06
CA GLY A 97 13.42 -16.31 -8.86
C GLY A 97 12.79 -17.60 -8.36
N THR A 98 13.55 -18.69 -8.36
CA THR A 98 13.22 -20.01 -7.78
C THR A 98 13.12 -19.98 -6.24
N GLY A 99 13.30 -18.81 -5.63
CA GLY A 99 13.26 -18.63 -4.17
C GLY A 99 11.85 -18.82 -3.64
N GLN A 100 11.55 -20.04 -3.15
CA GLN A 100 10.33 -20.35 -2.41
C GLN A 100 10.18 -19.40 -1.22
N ARG A 101 9.41 -18.33 -1.41
CA ARG A 101 8.93 -17.50 -0.30
C ARG A 101 7.63 -18.12 0.19
N VAL A 102 7.63 -18.61 1.43
CA VAL A 102 6.50 -19.29 2.11
C VAL A 102 5.25 -18.40 2.29
N LYS A 103 5.29 -17.12 1.86
CA LYS A 103 4.12 -16.23 1.91
C LYS A 103 3.32 -16.32 0.62
N GLY A 104 2.04 -16.66 0.75
CA GLY A 104 1.06 -16.59 -0.33
C GLY A 104 1.08 -15.23 -1.04
N SER A 105 0.78 -15.25 -2.34
CA SER A 105 0.76 -14.04 -3.16
C SER A 105 -0.47 -13.20 -2.83
N LYS A 106 -0.29 -11.89 -2.68
CA LYS A 106 -1.43 -10.96 -2.58
C LYS A 106 -2.23 -10.85 -3.89
N PHE A 107 -1.72 -11.37 -5.00
CA PHE A 107 -2.33 -11.18 -6.32
C PHE A 107 -3.50 -12.13 -6.54
N THR A 108 -4.71 -11.58 -6.58
CA THR A 108 -5.97 -12.31 -6.87
C THR A 108 -6.26 -12.43 -8.37
N GLY A 109 -5.45 -11.80 -9.22
CA GLY A 109 -5.71 -11.77 -10.68
C GLY A 109 -6.87 -10.86 -11.07
N CYS A 110 -7.12 -9.81 -10.28
CA CYS A 110 -8.11 -8.77 -10.56
C CYS A 110 -7.98 -8.21 -11.99
N LYS A 111 -9.12 -8.14 -12.70
CA LYS A 111 -9.18 -7.64 -14.09
C LYS A 111 -9.61 -6.17 -14.18
N SER A 112 -9.76 -5.50 -13.03
CA SER A 112 -10.12 -4.10 -12.95
C SER A 112 -9.01 -3.23 -13.53
N MET A 113 -9.37 -2.41 -14.53
CA MET A 113 -8.44 -1.57 -15.27
C MET A 113 -9.18 -0.44 -15.97
N PHE A 114 -8.51 0.67 -16.22
CA PHE A 114 -9.03 1.71 -17.10
C PHE A 114 -7.89 2.36 -17.87
N ARG A 115 -8.22 2.89 -19.05
CA ARG A 115 -7.27 3.58 -19.91
C ARG A 115 -7.64 5.05 -19.97
N ILE A 116 -6.64 5.92 -19.88
CA ILE A 116 -6.79 7.35 -20.14
C ILE A 116 -6.02 7.67 -21.42
N ARG A 117 -6.60 8.50 -22.28
CA ARG A 117 -5.98 9.01 -23.51
C ARG A 117 -6.17 10.52 -23.57
N TYR A 118 -5.23 11.22 -24.17
CA TYR A 118 -5.41 12.63 -24.51
C TYR A 118 -5.99 12.74 -25.92
N GLU A 119 -7.20 13.30 -26.05
CA GLU A 119 -7.89 13.52 -27.32
C GLU A 119 -8.72 14.80 -27.24
N HIS A 120 -8.76 15.60 -28.30
CA HIS A 120 -9.57 16.84 -28.39
C HIS A 120 -9.31 17.82 -27.22
N ASN A 121 -8.04 18.07 -26.93
CA ASN A 121 -7.60 19.00 -25.90
C ASN A 121 -8.04 18.63 -24.45
N ARG A 122 -8.31 17.35 -24.20
CA ARG A 122 -8.65 16.82 -22.86
C ARG A 122 -8.26 15.36 -22.70
N TYR A 123 -8.12 14.93 -21.47
CA TYR A 123 -7.99 13.53 -21.09
C TYR A 123 -9.36 12.86 -21.03
N ILE A 124 -9.53 11.79 -21.81
CA ILE A 124 -10.73 10.98 -21.86
C ILE A 124 -10.44 9.56 -21.36
N ILE A 125 -11.48 8.90 -20.83
CA ILE A 125 -11.43 7.50 -20.40
C ILE A 125 -12.28 6.66 -21.36
N PRO A 126 -11.70 6.16 -22.48
CA PRO A 126 -12.47 5.44 -23.50
C PRO A 126 -12.97 4.07 -23.02
N ALA A 127 -12.25 3.43 -22.10
CA ALA A 127 -12.58 2.09 -21.62
C ALA A 127 -12.22 1.93 -20.15
N SER A 128 -13.16 1.37 -19.39
CA SER A 128 -12.97 1.00 -17.99
C SER A 128 -13.63 -0.36 -17.69
N LYS A 129 -12.96 -1.13 -16.84
CA LYS A 129 -13.45 -2.33 -16.17
C LYS A 129 -13.39 -2.02 -14.69
N THR A 130 -14.55 -1.86 -14.06
CA THR A 130 -14.70 -1.40 -12.67
C THR A 130 -15.09 -2.53 -11.70
N VAL A 131 -15.08 -3.77 -12.18
CA VAL A 131 -15.40 -4.95 -11.35
C VAL A 131 -14.12 -5.54 -10.79
N HIS A 132 -14.08 -5.64 -9.46
CA HIS A 132 -12.99 -6.22 -8.67
C HIS A 132 -13.39 -7.60 -8.17
N ASN A 133 -12.41 -8.51 -8.11
CA ASN A 133 -12.59 -9.87 -7.59
C ASN A 133 -12.04 -10.04 -6.15
N HIS A 134 -11.91 -8.93 -5.42
CA HIS A 134 -11.37 -8.87 -4.06
C HIS A 134 -12.09 -7.75 -3.28
N PRO A 135 -12.05 -7.76 -1.94
CA PRO A 135 -12.57 -6.67 -1.10
C PRO A 135 -11.97 -5.32 -1.46
N CYS A 136 -12.84 -4.30 -1.52
CA CYS A 136 -12.49 -2.90 -1.72
C CYS A 136 -12.95 -2.12 -0.50
N ASP A 137 -12.41 -2.49 0.66
CA ASP A 137 -12.67 -1.84 1.94
C ASP A 137 -11.35 -1.31 2.54
N ARG A 138 -11.50 -0.51 3.59
CA ARG A 138 -10.37 0.12 4.27
C ARG A 138 -9.39 -0.91 4.80
N GLU A 139 -9.88 -1.99 5.39
CA GLU A 139 -9.07 -3.02 6.06
C GLU A 139 -8.22 -3.83 5.06
N TYR A 140 -8.80 -4.16 3.92
CA TYR A 140 -8.10 -4.86 2.85
C TYR A 140 -7.03 -3.97 2.22
N LEU A 141 -7.32 -2.67 2.05
CA LEU A 141 -6.38 -1.72 1.50
C LEU A 141 -5.26 -1.34 2.49
N THR A 142 -5.52 -1.18 3.79
CA THR A 142 -4.49 -0.83 4.80
C THR A 142 -3.40 -1.89 4.93
N ASN A 143 -3.70 -3.14 4.58
CA ASN A 143 -2.71 -4.20 4.52
C ASN A 143 -1.73 -4.06 3.32
N ASP A 144 -2.14 -3.37 2.25
CA ASP A 144 -1.30 -3.16 1.07
C ASP A 144 -0.05 -2.31 1.41
N PRO A 145 1.17 -2.73 1.04
CA PRO A 145 2.38 -1.95 1.35
C PRO A 145 2.36 -0.50 0.85
N TRP A 146 1.56 -0.18 -0.16
CA TRP A 146 1.43 1.18 -0.67
C TRP A 146 0.65 2.11 0.27
N SER A 147 -0.46 1.64 0.86
CA SER A 147 -1.27 2.46 1.76
C SER A 147 -0.52 2.78 3.06
N ARG A 148 0.33 1.85 3.51
CA ARG A 148 1.24 2.00 4.65
C ARG A 148 2.45 2.90 4.35
N LYS A 149 2.72 3.21 3.09
CA LYS A 149 3.89 4.00 2.70
C LYS A 149 3.72 5.44 3.15
N LEU A 150 4.68 5.93 3.92
CA LEU A 150 4.75 7.32 4.34
C LEU A 150 5.27 8.19 3.20
N ARG A 151 4.64 9.36 3.03
CA ARG A 151 5.09 10.38 2.06
C ARG A 151 6.29 11.15 2.60
N GLN A 152 6.99 11.88 1.74
CA GLN A 152 8.23 12.56 2.12
C GLN A 152 8.04 13.64 3.19
N ASP A 153 6.94 14.40 3.12
CA ASP A 153 6.49 15.35 4.15
C ASP A 153 6.32 14.66 5.51
N GLN A 154 5.63 13.51 5.52
CA GLN A 154 5.39 12.73 6.74
C GLN A 154 6.71 12.18 7.32
N LEU A 155 7.62 11.74 6.44
CA LEU A 155 8.93 11.24 6.83
C LEU A 155 9.80 12.32 7.47
N GLN A 156 9.73 13.57 7.01
CA GLN A 156 10.48 14.68 7.61
C GLN A 156 10.05 14.93 9.06
N VAL A 157 8.74 14.83 9.35
CA VAL A 157 8.21 14.98 10.72
C VAL A 157 8.69 13.85 11.64
N LEU A 158 8.77 12.61 11.13
CA LEU A 158 9.16 11.44 11.94
C LEU A 158 10.68 11.29 12.11
N THR A 159 11.47 11.85 11.20
CA THR A 159 12.93 11.76 11.24
C THR A 159 13.52 12.21 12.59
N PRO A 160 13.17 13.37 13.18
CA PRO A 160 13.67 13.77 14.48
C PRO A 160 13.25 12.81 15.60
N MET A 161 11.99 12.36 15.64
CA MET A 161 11.49 11.41 16.64
C MET A 161 12.30 10.09 16.62
N ILE A 162 12.61 9.59 15.43
CA ILE A 162 13.41 8.37 15.24
C ILE A 162 14.88 8.60 15.63
N THR A 163 15.40 9.81 15.42
CA THR A 163 16.80 10.16 15.71
C THR A 163 17.03 10.30 17.22
N VAL A 164 16.06 10.88 17.94
CA VAL A 164 16.06 10.99 19.41
C VAL A 164 15.88 9.61 20.07
N GLY A 165 15.34 8.64 19.34
CA GLY A 165 15.18 7.27 19.80
C GLY A 165 13.87 7.04 20.56
N SER A 166 12.80 7.77 20.21
CA SER A 166 11.47 7.54 20.79
C SER A 166 11.02 6.09 20.60
N GLU A 167 10.18 5.63 21.52
CA GLU A 167 9.75 4.23 21.55
C GLU A 167 8.99 3.85 20.27
N PRO A 168 9.25 2.68 19.68
CA PRO A 168 8.64 2.28 18.41
C PRO A 168 7.11 2.31 18.42
N ASN A 169 6.49 1.91 19.53
CA ASN A 169 5.04 1.86 19.66
C ASN A 169 4.42 3.26 19.69
N GLU A 170 5.11 4.24 20.27
CA GLU A 170 4.66 5.64 20.28
C GLU A 170 4.70 6.24 18.89
N ILE A 171 5.75 5.95 18.12
CA ILE A 171 5.88 6.41 16.73
C ILE A 171 4.79 5.77 15.86
N ILE A 172 4.51 4.47 16.04
CA ILE A 172 3.44 3.79 15.30
C ILE A 172 2.08 4.41 15.63
N LYS A 173 1.81 4.66 16.92
CA LYS A 173 0.59 5.32 17.38
C LYS A 173 0.46 6.74 16.83
N TYR A 174 1.51 7.54 16.89
CA TYR A 174 1.55 8.89 16.34
C TYR A 174 1.24 8.91 14.83
N VAL A 175 1.76 7.94 14.08
CA VAL A 175 1.50 7.81 12.64
C VAL A 175 0.04 7.46 12.37
N ASP A 176 -0.57 6.60 13.17
CA ASP A 176 -1.98 6.24 13.03
C ASP A 176 -2.89 7.42 13.37
N GLU A 177 -2.61 8.13 14.47
CA GLU A 177 -3.42 9.27 14.93
C GLU A 177 -3.26 10.51 14.03
N THR A 178 -2.03 10.83 13.62
CA THR A 178 -1.74 12.07 12.87
C THR A 178 -1.98 11.93 11.37
N PHE A 179 -1.70 10.75 10.82
CA PHE A 179 -1.73 10.53 9.36
C PHE A 179 -2.81 9.55 8.91
N ASN A 180 -3.58 8.97 9.84
CA ASN A 180 -4.58 7.92 9.59
C ASN A 180 -4.00 6.73 8.81
N LYS A 181 -2.75 6.38 9.11
CA LYS A 181 -2.00 5.29 8.46
C LYS A 181 -1.56 4.26 9.49
N THR A 182 -1.88 3.01 9.22
CA THR A 182 -1.42 1.90 10.05
C THR A 182 -0.10 1.37 9.50
N ILE A 183 1.00 1.56 10.22
CA ILE A 183 2.31 1.00 9.87
C ILE A 183 2.63 -0.22 10.76
N THR A 184 3.35 -1.18 10.20
CA THR A 184 3.80 -2.36 10.95
C THR A 184 5.14 -2.09 11.64
N PHE A 185 5.45 -2.87 12.68
CA PHE A 185 6.76 -2.80 13.34
C PHE A 185 7.92 -3.04 12.36
N ASN A 186 7.72 -3.87 11.34
CA ASN A 186 8.72 -4.10 10.30
C ASN A 186 8.92 -2.86 9.41
N ASP A 187 7.87 -2.09 9.14
CA ASP A 187 7.98 -0.82 8.42
C ASP A 187 8.75 0.21 9.23
N TYR A 188 8.50 0.28 10.55
CA TYR A 188 9.28 1.10 11.47
C TYR A 188 10.77 0.72 11.43
N LYS A 189 11.12 -0.57 11.49
CA LYS A 189 12.53 -1.00 11.36
C LYS A 189 13.15 -0.51 10.06
N ASN A 190 12.46 -0.70 8.94
CA ASN A 190 12.92 -0.22 7.63
C ASN A 190 13.09 1.30 7.59
N LEU A 191 12.17 2.03 8.24
CA LEU A 191 12.22 3.48 8.35
C LEU A 191 13.44 3.93 9.17
N ARG A 192 13.66 3.33 10.34
CA ARG A 192 14.84 3.59 11.18
C ARG A 192 16.14 3.32 10.44
N HIS A 193 16.22 2.21 9.70
CA HIS A 193 17.40 1.90 8.88
C HIS A 193 17.64 2.95 7.78
N LYS A 194 16.59 3.47 7.14
CA LYS A 194 16.71 4.55 6.16
C LYS A 194 17.22 5.84 6.79
N VAL A 195 16.65 6.25 7.91
CA VAL A 195 17.10 7.45 8.65
C VAL A 195 18.57 7.31 9.06
N ALA A 196 18.95 6.17 9.65
CA ALA A 196 20.33 5.91 10.04
C ALA A 196 21.31 5.95 8.86
N LYS A 197 20.92 5.45 7.68
CA LYS A 197 21.73 5.53 6.47
C LYS A 197 21.88 6.97 5.99
N SER A 198 20.80 7.75 5.99
CA SER A 198 20.83 9.16 5.60
C SER A 198 21.72 10.01 6.51
N CYS A 199 21.68 9.77 7.83
CA CYS A 199 22.57 10.45 8.78
C CYS A 199 24.04 10.09 8.60
N ARG A 200 24.37 8.85 8.18
CA ARG A 200 25.76 8.45 7.89
C ARG A 200 26.31 9.19 6.67
N ILE A 201 25.52 9.25 5.59
CA ILE A 201 25.90 9.97 4.36
C ILE A 201 26.13 11.47 4.62
N GLN A 202 25.35 12.08 5.51
CA GLN A 202 25.54 13.48 5.92
C GLN A 202 26.80 13.70 6.76
N LYS A 203 27.22 12.71 7.57
CA LYS A 203 28.45 12.78 8.37
C LYS A 203 29.72 12.64 7.52
N ASP A 204 29.65 11.92 6.41
CA ASP A 204 30.79 11.74 5.50
C ASP A 204 31.07 12.98 4.62
N GLY A 205 30.15 13.97 4.61
CA GLY A 205 30.29 15.24 3.88
C GLY A 205 30.41 16.50 4.74
N LEU A 206 30.29 16.40 6.07
CA LEU A 206 30.44 17.52 7.01
C LEU A 206 31.81 17.44 7.69
N THR A 207 32.55 18.56 7.73
CA THR A 207 33.82 18.60 8.45
C THR A 207 33.59 18.35 9.95
N LYS A 208 34.53 17.66 10.61
CA LYS A 208 34.45 17.17 12.01
C LYS A 208 33.98 18.20 13.05
N VAL A 209 34.08 19.50 12.76
CA VAL A 209 33.76 20.60 13.69
C VAL A 209 32.25 20.78 13.86
N ASP A 210 31.46 20.65 12.80
CA ASP A 210 30.01 20.91 12.83
C ASP A 210 29.21 19.81 13.55
N CYS A 211 29.74 18.58 13.54
CA CYS A 211 29.09 17.43 14.18
C CYS A 211 29.21 17.48 15.72
N LEU A 212 30.29 18.06 16.25
CA LEU A 212 30.51 18.20 17.69
C LEU A 212 29.64 19.30 18.28
N THR A 213 29.42 20.41 17.58
CA THR A 213 28.54 21.50 18.02
C THR A 213 27.07 21.05 18.08
N ALA A 214 26.60 20.27 17.10
CA ALA A 214 25.22 19.76 17.08
C ALA A 214 24.96 18.72 18.20
N LEU A 215 25.90 17.80 18.45
CA LEU A 215 25.80 16.83 19.54
C LEU A 215 25.91 17.48 20.93
N TRP A 216 26.68 18.56 21.07
CA TRP A 216 26.79 19.30 22.32
C TRP A 216 25.52 20.11 22.61
N MET A 217 24.93 20.76 21.59
CA MET A 217 23.68 21.52 21.72
C MET A 217 22.47 20.62 22.11
N SER A 218 22.34 19.44 21.49
CA SER A 218 21.27 18.49 21.87
C SER A 218 21.44 17.89 23.25
N ARG A 219 22.68 17.75 23.75
CA ARG A 219 22.96 17.21 25.09
C ARG A 219 22.88 18.27 26.21
N CYS A 220 23.09 19.54 25.87
CA CYS A 220 22.88 20.66 26.79
C CYS A 220 21.39 20.97 27.03
N GLN A 221 20.51 20.81 26.03
CA GLN A 221 19.06 20.99 26.22
C GLN A 221 18.44 19.92 27.13
N SER A 222 18.91 18.67 27.08
CA SER A 222 18.42 17.62 27.98
C SER A 222 18.88 17.78 29.44
N ASN A 223 20.01 18.45 29.69
CA ASN A 223 20.54 18.66 31.05
C ASN A 223 20.00 19.91 31.74
N PHE A 224 19.37 20.85 31.02
CA PHE A 224 18.75 22.03 31.63
C PHE A 224 17.35 21.76 32.20
N GLN A 225 16.68 20.69 31.74
CA GLN A 225 15.35 20.29 32.24
C GLN A 225 15.40 19.43 33.52
N SER A 226 16.57 18.90 33.90
CA SER A 226 16.75 18.09 35.12
C SER A 226 17.28 18.89 36.33
N MET A 227 17.29 20.23 36.25
CA MET A 227 17.81 21.11 37.31
C MET A 227 16.80 22.19 37.75
N LEU A 228 15.51 22.00 37.41
CA LEU A 228 14.38 22.85 37.83
C LEU A 228 13.24 22.03 38.47
N TYR A 229 13.58 20.91 39.11
CA TYR A 229 12.74 20.23 40.11
C TYR A 229 13.61 19.78 41.28
#